data_AF-A0A165R641-F1
#
_entry.id   AF-A0A165R641-F1
#
_cell.length_a   1.000
_cell.length_b   1.000
_cell.length_c   1.000
_cell.angle_alpha   90.00
_cell.angle_beta   90.00
_cell.angle_gamma   90.00
#
_symmetry.space_group_name_H-M   'P 1'
#
loop_
_entity.id
_entity.type
_entity.pdbx_description
1 polymer ?
#
loop_
_entity_poly.entity_id
_entity_poly.type
_entity_poly.pdbx_seq_one_letter_code
_entity_poly.pdbx_strand_id
1 'polypeptide(L)'
;MKKSIVLTAALMIVILAALWAYMTWTSPYKLPPVSSDVPWTSYQLDFSKEEKSFRNAKALGEKPEPPALPLTSEEAADLAYAYALSLSKAGDGKRDERIRYLQEAVKLVPRNLAYSTPLRREMAAAGQGEAFVQFMDGLKEADLPQVRLQKAMSLVDRLQEPTIGTASLGQLSYLSIEVLDKVLEDNPYDWMAHYARGVNNLYWPVGLQRIDKSIQDLAFCVAVAHSFADRSPVLWPKAYTALGDALVKKGDVKEGMQVWKDGLKRFPEHEELKQRVQAGNGQAEQIVAKERGMEQFQRPAPDMTDFSVIWNK
;
A
#
# COMPACT_ATOMS: atom_id res chain seq x y z
N MET A 1 23.90 -29.50 52.56
CA MET A 1 22.72 -28.61 52.43
C MET A 1 23.04 -27.25 51.81
N LYS A 2 23.92 -26.40 52.37
CA LYS A 2 24.19 -25.05 51.84
C LYS A 2 24.60 -25.00 50.36
N LYS A 3 25.46 -25.91 49.87
CA LYS A 3 25.88 -25.95 48.45
C LYS A 3 24.74 -26.30 47.48
N SER A 4 23.80 -27.17 47.89
CA SER A 4 22.64 -27.53 47.10
C SER A 4 21.68 -26.34 46.97
N ILE A 5 21.41 -25.62 48.05
CA ILE A 5 20.55 -24.42 48.05
C ILE A 5 21.13 -23.32 47.15
N VAL A 6 22.45 -23.11 47.19
CA VAL A 6 23.14 -22.13 46.32
C VAL A 6 23.06 -22.53 44.84
N LEU A 7 23.21 -23.83 44.52
CA LEU A 7 23.07 -24.31 43.15
C LEU A 7 21.64 -24.13 42.61
N THR A 8 20.63 -24.44 43.42
CA THR A 8 19.22 -24.29 43.01
C THR A 8 18.85 -22.82 42.82
N ALA A 9 19.35 -21.93 43.69
CA ALA A 9 19.15 -20.49 43.55
C ALA A 9 19.82 -19.93 42.29
N ALA A 10 21.06 -20.35 42.00
CA ALA A 10 21.77 -19.96 40.78
C ALA A 10 21.04 -20.43 39.51
N LEU A 11 20.55 -21.68 39.50
CA LEU A 11 19.77 -22.22 38.39
C LEU A 11 18.45 -21.45 38.18
N MET A 12 17.74 -21.10 39.26
CA MET A 12 16.54 -20.27 39.17
C MET A 12 16.83 -18.88 38.58
N ILE A 13 17.93 -18.24 38.96
CA ILE A 13 18.33 -16.94 38.40
C ILE A 13 18.59 -17.05 36.90
N VAL A 14 19.28 -18.11 36.45
CA VAL A 14 19.53 -18.35 35.02
C VAL A 14 18.22 -18.58 34.25
N ILE A 15 17.30 -19.37 34.80
CA ILE A 15 15.98 -19.61 34.19
C ILE A 15 15.18 -18.31 34.11
N LEU A 16 15.13 -17.51 35.18
CA LEU A 16 14.43 -16.23 35.18
C LEU A 16 15.05 -15.23 34.21
N ALA A 17 16.38 -15.19 34.10
CA ALA A 17 17.08 -14.35 33.12
C ALA A 17 16.80 -14.80 31.69
N ALA A 18 16.77 -16.11 31.42
CA ALA A 18 16.41 -16.66 30.11
C ALA A 18 14.94 -16.38 29.76
N LEU A 19 14.02 -16.50 30.72
CA LEU A 19 12.61 -16.16 30.54
C LEU A 19 12.41 -14.66 30.31
N TRP A 20 13.11 -13.81 31.05
CA TRP A 20 13.07 -12.36 30.86
C TRP A 20 13.62 -11.97 29.49
N ALA A 21 14.79 -12.50 29.12
CA ALA A 21 15.37 -12.31 27.80
C ALA A 21 14.41 -12.78 26.69
N TYR A 22 13.81 -13.95 26.85
CA TYR A 22 12.81 -14.49 25.92
C TYR A 22 11.56 -13.60 25.82
N MET A 23 11.00 -13.14 26.94
CA MET A 23 9.86 -12.23 26.95
C MET A 23 10.18 -10.88 26.30
N THR A 24 11.35 -10.31 26.57
CA THR A 24 11.79 -9.06 25.92
C THR A 24 12.03 -9.24 24.43
N TRP A 25 12.55 -10.41 24.01
CA TRP A 25 12.83 -10.73 22.62
C TRP A 25 11.58 -11.08 21.80
N THR A 26 10.50 -11.48 22.46
CA THR A 26 9.23 -11.87 21.83
C THR A 26 8.09 -10.86 22.07
N SER A 27 8.38 -9.76 22.75
CA SER A 27 7.40 -8.70 22.99
C SER A 27 6.94 -8.11 21.65
N PRO A 28 5.63 -8.03 21.38
CA PRO A 28 5.12 -7.43 20.15
C PRO A 28 5.61 -5.99 19.99
N TYR A 29 5.74 -5.55 18.75
CA TYR A 29 6.04 -4.15 18.48
C TYR A 29 4.92 -3.25 19.06
N LYS A 30 5.30 -2.12 19.67
CA LYS A 30 4.35 -1.18 20.28
C LYS A 30 3.65 -0.37 19.19
N LEU A 31 2.41 -0.74 18.89
CA LEU A 31 1.55 -0.04 17.95
C LEU A 31 0.81 1.11 18.63
N PRO A 32 0.48 2.19 17.91
CA PRO A 32 -0.40 3.23 18.42
C PRO A 32 -1.78 2.63 18.76
N PRO A 33 -2.50 3.19 19.75
CA PRO A 33 -3.85 2.73 20.07
C PRO A 33 -4.81 3.06 18.92
N VAL A 34 -5.68 2.11 18.58
CA VAL A 34 -6.84 2.33 17.73
C VAL A 34 -8.05 2.50 18.65
N SER A 35 -8.72 3.65 18.57
CA SER A 35 -9.90 3.91 19.41
C SER A 35 -11.03 2.92 19.07
N SER A 36 -11.61 2.32 20.10
CA SER A 36 -12.80 1.45 19.98
C SER A 36 -14.03 2.20 19.48
N ASP A 37 -14.02 3.53 19.59
CA ASP A 37 -15.17 4.38 19.27
C ASP A 37 -15.20 4.80 17.79
N VAL A 38 -14.14 4.49 17.03
CA VAL A 38 -14.05 4.78 15.59
C VAL A 38 -14.70 3.63 14.82
N PRO A 39 -15.83 3.86 14.13
CA PRO A 39 -16.52 2.80 13.40
C PRO A 39 -15.68 2.32 12.21
N TRP A 40 -15.87 1.04 11.82
CA TRP A 40 -15.15 0.43 10.70
C TRP A 40 -15.25 1.22 9.40
N THR A 41 -16.40 1.86 9.15
CA THR A 41 -16.64 2.68 7.95
C THR A 41 -15.72 3.89 7.86
N SER A 42 -15.20 4.41 8.98
CA SER A 42 -14.26 5.52 8.99
C SER A 42 -12.92 5.16 8.32
N TYR A 43 -12.55 3.89 8.25
CA TYR A 43 -11.29 3.49 7.62
C TYR A 43 -11.33 3.50 6.08
N GLN A 44 -12.50 3.68 5.47
CA GLN A 44 -12.69 3.69 4.00
C GLN A 44 -12.20 2.42 3.31
N LEU A 45 -12.49 1.26 3.92
CA LEU A 45 -12.06 -0.06 3.44
C LEU A 45 -13.23 -0.94 2.93
N ASP A 46 -14.37 -0.32 2.60
CA ASP A 46 -15.47 -1.00 1.90
C ASP A 46 -15.28 -0.84 0.39
N PHE A 47 -14.92 -1.94 -0.28
CA PHE A 47 -14.70 -2.01 -1.73
C PHE A 47 -15.77 -2.83 -2.44
N SER A 48 -16.97 -2.94 -1.85
CA SER A 48 -18.06 -3.74 -2.41
C SER A 48 -18.51 -3.26 -3.80
N LYS A 49 -18.40 -1.95 -4.09
CA LYS A 49 -18.67 -1.39 -5.42
C LYS A 49 -17.64 -1.87 -6.44
N GLU A 50 -16.36 -1.77 -6.10
CA GLU A 50 -15.25 -2.22 -6.93
C GLU A 50 -15.33 -3.74 -7.20
N GLU A 51 -15.64 -4.52 -6.17
CA GLU A 51 -15.82 -5.98 -6.28
C GLU A 51 -17.01 -6.33 -7.19
N LYS A 52 -18.13 -5.61 -7.08
CA LYS A 52 -19.27 -5.76 -7.98
C LYS A 52 -18.87 -5.48 -9.43
N SER A 53 -18.20 -4.36 -9.70
CA SER A 53 -17.74 -4.01 -11.05
C SER A 53 -16.76 -5.05 -11.61
N PHE A 54 -15.83 -5.56 -10.80
CA PHE A 54 -14.91 -6.61 -11.23
C PHE A 54 -15.63 -7.93 -11.56
N ARG A 55 -16.56 -8.37 -10.70
CA ARG A 55 -17.37 -9.58 -10.96
C ARG A 55 -18.23 -9.44 -12.21
N ASN A 56 -18.87 -8.29 -12.40
CA ASN A 56 -19.63 -7.99 -13.61
C ASN A 56 -18.75 -8.09 -14.85
N ALA A 57 -17.55 -7.51 -14.81
CA ALA A 57 -16.59 -7.60 -15.91
C ALA A 57 -16.17 -9.04 -16.23
N LYS A 58 -15.97 -9.88 -15.21
CA LYS A 58 -15.66 -11.31 -15.40
C LYS A 58 -16.84 -12.10 -15.97
N ALA A 59 -18.06 -11.79 -15.57
CA ALA A 59 -19.26 -12.49 -16.03
C ALA A 59 -19.56 -12.25 -17.53
N LEU A 60 -19.10 -11.14 -18.11
CA LEU A 60 -19.30 -10.79 -19.51
C LEU A 60 -18.44 -11.59 -20.50
N GLY A 61 -17.56 -12.48 -20.01
CA GLY A 61 -16.75 -13.36 -20.85
C GLY A 61 -15.52 -12.69 -21.46
N GLU A 62 -14.87 -13.38 -22.41
CA GLU A 62 -13.53 -13.00 -22.88
C GLU A 62 -13.49 -11.82 -23.86
N LYS A 63 -14.61 -11.47 -24.51
CA LYS A 63 -14.69 -10.44 -25.55
C LYS A 63 -16.07 -9.76 -25.57
N PRO A 64 -16.42 -8.97 -24.55
CA PRO A 64 -17.65 -8.19 -24.60
C PRO A 64 -17.62 -7.19 -25.76
N GLU A 65 -18.79 -6.83 -26.30
CA GLU A 65 -18.88 -5.74 -27.26
C GLU A 65 -18.62 -4.39 -26.56
N PRO A 66 -17.88 -3.46 -27.19
CA PRO A 66 -17.62 -2.16 -26.60
C PRO A 66 -18.92 -1.32 -26.51
N PRO A 67 -19.13 -0.57 -25.43
CA PRO A 67 -20.22 0.38 -25.35
C PRO A 67 -19.97 1.59 -26.27
N ALA A 68 -21.04 2.24 -26.72
CA ALA A 68 -20.92 3.52 -27.41
C ALA A 68 -20.40 4.62 -26.45
N LEU A 69 -19.52 5.47 -26.96
CA LEU A 69 -19.00 6.65 -26.25
C LEU A 69 -19.69 7.93 -26.76
N PRO A 70 -19.94 8.94 -25.91
CA PRO A 70 -19.64 8.99 -24.47
C PRO A 70 -20.59 8.10 -23.66
N LEU A 71 -20.11 7.64 -22.51
CA LEU A 71 -20.90 6.80 -21.61
C LEU A 71 -22.00 7.63 -20.91
N THR A 72 -23.16 7.02 -20.69
CA THR A 72 -24.33 7.71 -20.12
C THR A 72 -24.92 7.04 -18.87
N SER A 73 -24.45 5.85 -18.48
CA SER A 73 -24.93 5.13 -17.29
C SER A 73 -23.82 4.30 -16.62
N GLU A 74 -23.98 4.00 -15.33
CA GLU A 74 -23.00 3.18 -14.59
C GLU A 74 -22.84 1.78 -15.21
N GLU A 75 -23.90 1.21 -15.79
CA GLU A 75 -23.84 -0.07 -16.50
C GLU A 75 -22.96 0.02 -17.75
N ALA A 76 -23.03 1.14 -18.48
CA ALA A 76 -22.14 1.40 -19.61
C ALA A 76 -20.68 1.57 -19.16
N ALA A 77 -20.43 2.11 -17.96
CA ALA A 77 -19.10 2.16 -17.35
C ALA A 77 -18.56 0.79 -16.94
N ASP A 78 -19.40 -0.06 -16.35
CA ASP A 78 -19.04 -1.46 -16.07
C ASP A 78 -18.71 -2.24 -17.36
N LEU A 79 -19.49 -2.03 -18.43
CA LEU A 79 -19.22 -2.66 -19.74
C LEU A 79 -17.94 -2.11 -20.38
N ALA A 80 -17.68 -0.81 -20.30
CA ALA A 80 -16.44 -0.19 -20.78
C ALA A 80 -15.21 -0.73 -20.03
N TYR A 81 -15.34 -0.89 -18.71
CA TYR A 81 -14.32 -1.51 -17.87
C TYR A 81 -14.06 -2.97 -18.27
N ALA A 82 -15.11 -3.77 -18.43
CA ALA A 82 -15.00 -5.16 -18.89
C ALA A 82 -14.32 -5.26 -20.26
N TYR A 83 -14.74 -4.41 -21.20
CA TYR A 83 -14.13 -4.31 -22.52
C TYR A 83 -12.65 -3.97 -22.43
N ALA A 84 -12.29 -2.94 -21.66
CA ALA A 84 -10.89 -2.57 -21.47
C ALA A 84 -10.04 -3.69 -20.87
N LEU A 85 -10.57 -4.45 -19.90
CA LEU A 85 -9.86 -5.61 -19.34
C LEU A 85 -9.71 -6.78 -20.32
N SER A 86 -10.63 -6.92 -21.27
CA SER A 86 -10.58 -7.97 -22.30
C SER A 86 -9.53 -7.73 -23.38
N LEU A 87 -9.15 -6.46 -23.60
CA LEU A 87 -8.19 -6.08 -24.62
C LEU A 87 -6.79 -6.61 -24.28
N SER A 88 -6.20 -7.38 -25.21
CA SER A 88 -4.86 -7.92 -25.05
C SER A 88 -3.84 -6.84 -24.68
N LYS A 89 -3.02 -7.12 -23.67
CA LYS A 89 -1.93 -6.24 -23.23
C LYS A 89 -0.82 -6.09 -24.29
N ALA A 90 -0.81 -6.92 -25.33
CA ALA A 90 0.14 -6.85 -26.43
C ALA A 90 -0.37 -5.95 -27.57
N GLY A 91 0.45 -4.97 -27.97
CA GLY A 91 0.20 -4.06 -29.10
C GLY A 91 -0.29 -2.67 -28.68
N ASP A 92 0.34 -1.62 -29.22
CA ASP A 92 0.12 -0.23 -28.82
C ASP A 92 -1.31 0.26 -29.12
N GLY A 93 -1.88 -0.09 -30.28
CA GLY A 93 -3.26 0.32 -30.63
C GLY A 93 -4.34 -0.19 -29.67
N LYS A 94 -4.12 -1.36 -29.04
CA LYS A 94 -5.03 -1.89 -28.01
C LYS A 94 -4.86 -1.18 -26.67
N ARG A 95 -3.67 -0.63 -26.37
CA ARG A 95 -3.43 0.13 -25.15
C ARG A 95 -4.16 1.46 -25.18
N ASP A 96 -4.08 2.20 -26.28
CA ASP A 96 -4.78 3.48 -26.42
C ASP A 96 -6.29 3.31 -26.29
N GLU A 97 -6.82 2.23 -26.87
CA GLU A 97 -8.23 1.87 -26.73
C GLU A 97 -8.61 1.54 -25.28
N ARG A 98 -7.80 0.74 -24.55
CA ARG A 98 -8.00 0.50 -23.11
C ARG A 98 -8.06 1.80 -22.31
N ILE A 99 -7.06 2.67 -22.52
CA ILE A 99 -6.96 3.95 -21.82
C ILE A 99 -8.22 4.79 -22.09
N ARG A 100 -8.67 4.86 -23.35
CA ARG A 100 -9.87 5.63 -23.72
C ARG A 100 -11.12 5.15 -23.00
N TYR A 101 -11.41 3.84 -23.00
CA TYR A 101 -12.60 3.31 -22.33
C TYR A 101 -12.53 3.47 -20.81
N LEU A 102 -11.35 3.28 -20.22
CA LEU A 102 -11.14 3.50 -18.78
C LEU A 102 -11.28 4.98 -18.39
N GLN A 103 -10.79 5.91 -19.21
CA GLN A 103 -10.99 7.35 -19.00
C GLN A 103 -12.47 7.71 -19.01
N GLU A 104 -13.25 7.18 -19.96
CA GLU A 104 -14.70 7.44 -20.00
C GLU A 104 -15.42 6.85 -18.78
N ALA A 105 -15.04 5.64 -18.33
CA ALA A 105 -15.59 5.04 -17.12
C ALA A 105 -15.27 5.88 -15.87
N VAL A 106 -14.04 6.39 -15.74
CA VAL A 106 -13.63 7.26 -14.61
C VAL A 106 -14.31 8.63 -14.69
N LYS A 107 -14.48 9.23 -15.88
CA LYS A 107 -15.21 10.50 -16.03
C LYS A 107 -16.65 10.39 -15.53
N LEU A 108 -17.31 9.28 -15.82
CA LEU A 108 -18.70 9.06 -15.48
C LEU A 108 -18.87 8.65 -14.00
N VAL A 109 -17.99 7.79 -13.48
CA VAL A 109 -18.08 7.23 -12.11
C VAL A 109 -16.73 7.36 -11.38
N PRO A 110 -16.29 8.58 -11.05
CA PRO A 110 -14.94 8.84 -10.55
C PRO A 110 -14.65 8.25 -9.17
N ARG A 111 -15.70 7.87 -8.42
CA ARG A 111 -15.59 7.20 -7.11
C ARG A 111 -15.17 5.74 -7.19
N ASN A 112 -15.32 5.08 -8.34
CA ASN A 112 -15.09 3.64 -8.45
C ASN A 112 -13.61 3.35 -8.75
N LEU A 113 -12.88 2.88 -7.74
CA LEU A 113 -11.44 2.64 -7.85
C LEU A 113 -11.08 1.49 -8.80
N ALA A 114 -12.05 0.63 -9.13
CA ALA A 114 -11.87 -0.47 -10.09
C ALA A 114 -11.57 0.05 -11.50
N TYR A 115 -12.01 1.28 -11.84
CA TYR A 115 -11.75 1.88 -13.14
C TYR A 115 -10.44 2.70 -13.13
N SER A 116 -10.23 3.52 -12.11
CA SER A 116 -9.08 4.42 -12.04
C SER A 116 -7.76 3.70 -11.77
N THR A 117 -7.78 2.58 -11.03
CA THR A 117 -6.57 1.80 -10.73
C THR A 117 -5.93 1.21 -11.99
N PRO A 118 -6.65 0.46 -12.85
CA PRO A 118 -6.09 0.01 -14.12
C PRO A 118 -5.78 1.17 -15.06
N LEU A 119 -6.58 2.26 -15.06
CA LEU A 119 -6.26 3.45 -15.87
C LEU A 119 -4.88 4.02 -15.50
N ARG A 120 -4.63 4.27 -14.21
CA ARG A 120 -3.34 4.76 -13.70
C ARG A 120 -2.20 3.85 -14.16
N ARG A 121 -2.38 2.54 -14.04
CA ARG A 121 -1.34 1.55 -14.38
C ARG A 121 -1.06 1.50 -15.88
N GLU A 122 -2.09 1.52 -16.73
CA GLU A 122 -1.91 1.53 -18.18
C GLU A 122 -1.25 2.83 -18.65
N MET A 123 -1.68 3.98 -18.11
CA MET A 123 -1.06 5.27 -18.41
C MET A 123 0.38 5.33 -17.89
N ALA A 124 0.67 4.86 -16.68
CA ALA A 124 2.03 4.77 -16.16
C ALA A 124 2.93 3.88 -17.03
N ALA A 125 2.43 2.71 -17.47
CA ALA A 125 3.15 1.83 -18.38
C ALA A 125 3.39 2.44 -19.77
N ALA A 126 2.55 3.39 -20.19
CA ALA A 126 2.72 4.19 -21.40
C ALA A 126 3.61 5.43 -21.21
N GLY A 127 4.15 5.69 -20.01
CA GLY A 127 4.88 6.92 -19.71
C GLY A 127 3.98 8.17 -19.59
N GLN A 128 2.67 7.98 -19.47
CA GLN A 128 1.64 9.02 -19.41
C GLN A 128 1.22 9.33 -17.96
N GLY A 129 2.10 9.15 -16.97
CA GLY A 129 1.78 9.40 -15.56
C GLY A 129 1.39 10.86 -15.27
N GLU A 130 2.05 11.82 -15.93
CA GLU A 130 1.67 13.24 -15.83
C GLU A 130 0.29 13.53 -16.45
N ALA A 131 0.02 12.94 -17.61
CA ALA A 131 -1.28 13.09 -18.27
C ALA A 131 -2.41 12.47 -17.43
N PHE A 132 -2.13 11.40 -16.67
CA PHE A 132 -3.09 10.84 -15.72
C PHE A 132 -3.40 11.86 -14.61
N VAL A 133 -2.38 12.51 -14.04
CA VAL A 133 -2.58 13.55 -13.01
C VAL A 133 -3.44 14.70 -13.55
N GLN A 134 -3.13 15.20 -14.76
CA GLN A 134 -3.91 16.24 -15.43
C GLN A 134 -5.36 15.80 -15.70
N PHE A 135 -5.55 14.54 -16.11
CA PHE A 135 -6.87 13.95 -16.31
C PHE A 135 -7.69 13.95 -15.01
N MET A 136 -7.09 13.54 -13.88
CA MET A 136 -7.76 13.53 -12.58
C MET A 136 -8.12 14.94 -12.11
N ASP A 137 -7.25 15.93 -12.36
CA ASP A 137 -7.51 17.34 -12.04
C ASP A 137 -8.62 17.96 -12.89
N GLY A 138 -8.83 17.45 -14.11
CA GLY A 138 -9.89 17.89 -15.01
C GLY A 138 -11.27 17.28 -14.72
N LEU A 139 -11.39 16.34 -13.77
CA LEU A 139 -12.66 15.73 -13.41
C LEU A 139 -13.55 16.74 -12.69
N LYS A 140 -14.86 16.72 -12.97
CA LYS A 140 -15.85 17.56 -12.27
C LYS A 140 -15.82 17.34 -10.74
N GLU A 141 -15.51 16.11 -10.33
CA GLU A 141 -15.46 15.70 -8.93
C GLU A 141 -14.00 15.48 -8.46
N ALA A 142 -13.07 16.34 -8.89
CA ALA A 142 -11.65 16.25 -8.57
C ALA A 142 -11.33 16.24 -7.07
N ASP A 143 -12.21 16.81 -6.25
CA ASP A 143 -12.05 16.90 -4.79
C ASP A 143 -12.45 15.63 -4.03
N LEU A 144 -12.98 14.60 -4.71
CA LEU A 144 -13.32 13.35 -4.04
C LEU A 144 -12.08 12.66 -3.47
N PRO A 145 -12.16 12.08 -2.26
CA PRO A 145 -11.06 11.32 -1.66
C PRO A 145 -10.49 10.23 -2.57
N GLN A 146 -11.34 9.51 -3.30
CA GLN A 146 -10.94 8.44 -4.23
C GLN A 146 -10.13 8.98 -5.42
N VAL A 147 -10.52 10.15 -5.93
CA VAL A 147 -9.82 10.82 -7.04
C VAL A 147 -8.47 11.35 -6.55
N ARG A 148 -8.45 12.03 -5.40
CA ARG A 148 -7.22 12.50 -4.73
C ARG A 148 -6.26 11.36 -4.43
N LEU A 149 -6.76 10.24 -3.91
CA LEU A 149 -5.96 9.05 -3.64
C LEU A 149 -5.28 8.54 -4.91
N GLN A 150 -6.01 8.37 -6.01
CA GLN A 150 -5.43 7.87 -7.26
C GLN A 150 -4.45 8.86 -7.89
N LYS A 151 -4.72 10.16 -7.81
CA LYS A 151 -3.76 11.22 -8.19
C LYS A 151 -2.47 11.08 -7.37
N ALA A 152 -2.58 10.98 -6.05
CA ALA A 152 -1.44 10.86 -5.16
C ALA A 152 -0.63 9.58 -5.44
N MET A 153 -1.29 8.45 -5.69
CA MET A 153 -0.63 7.20 -6.06
C MET A 153 0.08 7.29 -7.40
N SER A 154 -0.48 8.00 -8.38
CA SER A 154 0.21 8.26 -9.64
C SER A 154 1.49 9.07 -9.44
N LEU A 155 1.48 10.09 -8.57
CA LEU A 155 2.69 10.82 -8.20
C LEU A 155 3.73 9.92 -7.52
N VAL A 156 3.28 8.97 -6.70
CA VAL A 156 4.13 7.96 -6.04
C VAL A 156 4.79 7.01 -7.04
N ASP A 157 4.06 6.54 -8.05
CA ASP A 157 4.63 5.67 -9.11
C ASP A 157 5.77 6.35 -9.88
N ARG A 158 5.77 7.69 -9.90
CA ARG A 158 6.73 8.52 -10.62
C ARG A 158 7.99 8.82 -9.82
N LEU A 159 8.11 8.38 -8.56
CA LEU A 159 9.26 8.62 -7.68
C LEU A 159 10.58 7.95 -8.09
N GLN A 160 10.74 7.59 -9.36
CA GLN A 160 11.99 7.16 -9.96
C GLN A 160 11.95 7.22 -11.49
N GLU A 161 11.12 8.09 -12.07
CA GLU A 161 11.20 8.37 -13.51
C GLU A 161 12.66 8.79 -13.83
N PRO A 162 13.44 7.99 -14.57
CA PRO A 162 14.89 8.23 -14.71
C PRO A 162 15.21 9.55 -15.45
N THR A 163 14.20 10.06 -16.16
CA THR A 163 14.25 11.30 -16.94
C THR A 163 14.08 12.55 -16.08
N ILE A 164 13.68 12.43 -14.80
CA ILE A 164 13.50 13.57 -13.90
C ILE A 164 14.57 13.59 -12.81
N GLY A 165 15.11 14.78 -12.54
CA GLY A 165 16.14 14.98 -11.52
C GLY A 165 15.63 14.79 -10.09
N THR A 166 16.53 14.54 -9.15
CA THR A 166 16.24 14.32 -7.71
C THR A 166 15.37 15.43 -7.09
N ALA A 167 15.57 16.68 -7.49
CA ALA A 167 14.76 17.80 -7.01
C ALA A 167 13.29 17.68 -7.43
N SER A 168 13.03 17.33 -8.69
CA SER A 168 11.68 17.10 -9.23
C SER A 168 11.03 15.87 -8.58
N LEU A 169 11.79 14.81 -8.30
CA LEU A 169 11.30 13.65 -7.54
C LEU A 169 10.83 14.05 -6.14
N GLY A 170 11.61 14.88 -5.45
CA GLY A 170 11.21 15.46 -4.16
C GLY A 170 9.92 16.28 -4.26
N GLN A 171 9.77 17.11 -5.30
CA GLN A 171 8.55 17.90 -5.55
C GLN A 171 7.32 17.03 -5.81
N LEU A 172 7.44 15.99 -6.65
CA LEU A 172 6.34 15.05 -6.90
C LEU A 172 5.90 14.34 -5.61
N SER A 173 6.87 13.95 -4.79
CA SER A 173 6.59 13.32 -3.51
C SER A 173 5.89 14.27 -2.54
N TYR A 174 6.33 15.53 -2.46
CA TYR A 174 5.66 16.55 -1.65
C TYR A 174 4.25 16.81 -2.14
N LEU A 175 4.03 16.94 -3.45
CA LEU A 175 2.70 17.11 -4.02
C LEU A 175 1.79 15.92 -3.69
N SER A 176 2.31 14.69 -3.75
CA SER A 176 1.56 13.50 -3.34
C SER A 176 1.12 13.59 -1.88
N ILE A 177 2.04 14.01 -0.99
CA ILE A 177 1.74 14.20 0.43
C ILE A 177 0.70 15.28 0.64
N GLU A 178 0.80 16.44 0.00
CA GLU A 178 -0.18 17.52 0.13
C GLU A 178 -1.59 17.08 -0.31
N VAL A 179 -1.68 16.26 -1.38
CA VAL A 179 -2.95 15.69 -1.81
C VAL A 179 -3.51 14.71 -0.78
N LEU A 180 -2.67 13.87 -0.17
CA LEU A 180 -3.06 12.90 0.86
C LEU A 180 -3.38 13.57 2.21
N ASP A 181 -2.70 14.66 2.54
CA ASP A 181 -2.98 15.46 3.74
C ASP A 181 -4.41 15.99 3.67
N LYS A 182 -4.87 16.48 2.50
CA LYS A 182 -6.28 16.88 2.31
C LYS A 182 -7.27 15.73 2.53
N VAL A 183 -6.94 14.51 2.08
CA VAL A 183 -7.79 13.34 2.34
C VAL A 183 -7.88 13.05 3.84
N LEU A 184 -6.77 13.19 4.55
CA LEU A 184 -6.69 12.95 6.00
C LEU A 184 -7.25 14.11 6.84
N GLU A 185 -7.28 15.33 6.31
CA GLU A 185 -8.01 16.47 6.89
C GLU A 185 -9.52 16.22 6.86
N ASP A 186 -10.03 15.71 5.73
CA ASP A 186 -11.44 15.35 5.56
C ASP A 186 -11.82 14.12 6.39
N ASN A 187 -10.93 13.13 6.46
CA ASN A 187 -11.11 11.92 7.26
C ASN A 187 -9.76 11.41 7.84
N PRO A 188 -9.46 11.69 9.12
CA PRO A 188 -8.18 11.34 9.74
C PRO A 188 -7.99 9.84 9.98
N TYR A 189 -8.99 9.01 9.66
CA TYR A 189 -8.92 7.57 9.81
C TYR A 189 -8.80 6.84 8.47
N ASP A 190 -8.75 7.55 7.33
CA ASP A 190 -8.64 6.93 6.02
C ASP A 190 -7.37 6.08 5.91
N TRP A 191 -7.55 4.76 5.90
CA TRP A 191 -6.44 3.83 5.97
C TRP A 191 -5.60 3.87 4.69
N MET A 192 -6.25 4.02 3.54
CA MET A 192 -5.57 4.03 2.24
C MET A 192 -4.71 5.28 2.10
N ALA A 193 -5.17 6.42 2.61
CA ALA A 193 -4.40 7.65 2.61
C ALA A 193 -3.18 7.58 3.53
N HIS A 194 -3.32 7.03 4.74
CA HIS A 194 -2.18 6.73 5.61
C HIS A 194 -1.19 5.78 4.92
N TYR A 195 -1.66 4.68 4.36
CA TYR A 195 -0.79 3.70 3.69
C TYR A 195 -0.02 4.35 2.54
N ALA A 196 -0.71 5.09 1.66
CA ALA A 196 -0.11 5.81 0.54
C ALA A 196 0.95 6.83 1.01
N ARG A 197 0.64 7.62 2.04
CA ARG A 197 1.55 8.65 2.58
C ARG A 197 2.76 8.02 3.26
N GLY A 198 2.55 6.91 3.96
CA GLY A 198 3.59 6.12 4.60
C GLY A 198 4.55 5.48 3.59
N VAL A 199 4.02 4.86 2.53
CA VAL A 199 4.81 4.32 1.41
C VAL A 199 5.56 5.43 0.68
N ASN A 200 4.90 6.56 0.40
CA ASN A 200 5.56 7.71 -0.22
C ASN A 200 6.79 8.16 0.59
N ASN A 201 6.66 8.32 1.91
CA ASN A 201 7.79 8.69 2.78
C ASN A 201 8.85 7.57 2.89
N LEU A 202 8.47 6.29 2.82
CA LEU A 202 9.40 5.14 2.89
C LEU A 202 10.46 5.19 1.77
N TYR A 203 10.07 5.68 0.59
CA TYR A 203 10.90 5.70 -0.61
C TYR A 203 11.82 6.92 -0.74
N TRP A 204 11.85 7.80 0.26
CA TRP A 204 12.84 8.86 0.34
C TRP A 204 14.24 8.31 0.68
N PRO A 205 15.31 8.99 0.22
CA PRO A 205 16.64 8.79 0.75
C PRO A 205 16.72 8.97 2.27
N VAL A 206 17.51 8.14 2.95
CA VAL A 206 17.69 8.18 4.42
C VAL A 206 18.20 9.55 4.87
N GLY A 207 19.14 10.15 4.12
CA GLY A 207 19.72 11.47 4.42
C GLY A 207 18.72 12.63 4.46
N LEU A 208 17.50 12.44 3.93
CA LEU A 208 16.43 13.45 3.94
C LEU A 208 15.42 13.29 5.09
N GLN A 209 15.67 12.34 6.00
CA GLN A 209 15.02 12.25 7.32
C GLN A 209 13.48 12.19 7.32
N ARG A 210 12.88 11.50 6.33
CA ARG A 210 11.42 11.30 6.25
C ARG A 210 10.93 10.00 6.90
N ILE A 211 11.84 9.15 7.35
CA ILE A 211 11.52 7.79 7.77
C ILE A 211 10.58 7.73 8.99
N ASP A 212 10.67 8.69 9.92
CA ASP A 212 9.76 8.76 11.06
C ASP A 212 8.30 9.00 10.65
N LYS A 213 8.07 9.81 9.60
CA LYS A 213 6.73 10.03 9.04
C LYS A 213 6.18 8.76 8.40
N SER A 214 7.05 8.00 7.72
CA SER A 214 6.70 6.69 7.17
C SER A 214 6.28 5.72 8.27
N ILE A 215 7.07 5.62 9.34
CA ILE A 215 6.77 4.76 10.50
C ILE A 215 5.45 5.17 11.16
N GLN A 216 5.19 6.48 11.34
CA GLN A 216 3.95 6.96 11.95
C GLN A 216 2.71 6.46 11.19
N ASP A 217 2.67 6.69 9.88
CA ASP A 217 1.54 6.30 9.03
C ASP A 217 1.38 4.78 8.92
N LEU A 218 2.50 4.06 8.73
CA LEU A 218 2.46 2.60 8.58
C LEU A 218 2.17 1.89 9.91
N ALA A 219 2.58 2.46 11.05
CA ALA A 219 2.22 1.96 12.36
C ALA A 219 0.72 2.10 12.64
N PHE A 220 0.08 3.22 12.22
CA PHE A 220 -1.38 3.31 12.22
C PHE A 220 -2.01 2.21 11.37
N CYS A 221 -1.51 2.00 10.15
CA CYS A 221 -2.04 0.98 9.24
C CYS A 221 -1.97 -0.43 9.86
N VAL A 222 -0.84 -0.78 10.48
CA VAL A 222 -0.65 -2.06 11.17
C VAL A 222 -1.51 -2.15 12.44
N ALA A 223 -1.73 -1.05 13.15
CA ALA A 223 -2.62 -1.03 14.32
C ALA A 223 -4.07 -1.35 13.93
N VAL A 224 -4.57 -0.78 12.83
CA VAL A 224 -5.90 -1.11 12.29
C VAL A 224 -5.95 -2.56 11.82
N ALA A 225 -4.94 -3.03 11.07
CA ALA A 225 -4.82 -4.43 10.68
C ALA A 225 -4.78 -5.36 11.91
N HIS A 226 -4.22 -4.88 13.02
CA HIS A 226 -4.14 -5.64 14.25
C HIS A 226 -5.51 -5.85 14.89
N SER A 227 -6.30 -4.78 14.97
CA SER A 227 -7.64 -4.75 15.58
C SER A 227 -8.72 -5.41 14.73
N PHE A 228 -8.53 -5.45 13.40
CA PHE A 228 -9.52 -5.98 12.44
C PHE A 228 -8.93 -7.10 11.57
N ALA A 229 -8.20 -8.03 12.20
CA ALA A 229 -7.45 -9.08 11.51
C ALA A 229 -8.32 -9.92 10.54
N ASP A 230 -9.58 -10.17 10.90
CA ASP A 230 -10.50 -11.03 10.12
C ASP A 230 -11.17 -10.34 8.92
N ARG A 231 -10.96 -9.03 8.71
CA ARG A 231 -11.76 -8.24 7.74
C ARG A 231 -11.09 -7.99 6.38
N SER A 232 -9.76 -7.94 6.29
CA SER A 232 -9.07 -7.66 5.01
C SER A 232 -7.71 -8.36 4.88
N PRO A 233 -7.68 -9.62 4.44
CA PRO A 233 -6.46 -10.44 4.49
C PRO A 233 -5.36 -10.03 3.49
N VAL A 234 -5.67 -9.22 2.47
CA VAL A 234 -4.71 -8.90 1.39
C VAL A 234 -3.85 -7.68 1.69
N LEU A 235 -4.41 -6.64 2.32
CA LEU A 235 -3.69 -5.40 2.62
C LEU A 235 -2.86 -5.48 3.89
N TRP A 236 -3.31 -6.25 4.86
CA TRP A 236 -2.67 -6.37 6.16
C TRP A 236 -1.21 -6.80 6.08
N PRO A 237 -0.86 -7.91 5.39
CA PRO A 237 0.53 -8.31 5.30
C PRO A 237 1.40 -7.26 4.59
N LYS A 238 0.87 -6.51 3.62
CA LYS A 238 1.60 -5.40 2.96
C LYS A 238 1.93 -4.26 3.94
N ALA A 239 1.03 -3.94 4.86
CA ALA A 239 1.30 -2.95 5.91
C ALA A 239 2.36 -3.44 6.91
N TYR A 240 2.31 -4.70 7.33
CA TYR A 240 3.35 -5.31 8.17
C TYR A 240 4.72 -5.30 7.47
N THR A 241 4.76 -5.70 6.20
CA THR A 241 5.98 -5.64 5.37
C THR A 241 6.55 -4.22 5.36
N ALA A 242 5.72 -3.23 5.00
CA ALA A 242 6.14 -1.84 4.85
C ALA A 242 6.62 -1.22 6.17
N LEU A 243 5.91 -1.45 7.29
CA LEU A 243 6.32 -0.93 8.59
C LEU A 243 7.66 -1.52 9.04
N GLY A 244 7.84 -2.84 8.88
CA GLY A 244 9.10 -3.48 9.23
C GLY A 244 10.26 -3.00 8.36
N ASP A 245 10.01 -2.76 7.06
CA ASP A 245 10.99 -2.15 6.16
C ASP A 245 11.35 -0.73 6.61
N ALA A 246 10.37 0.07 7.03
CA ALA A 246 10.59 1.44 7.51
C ALA A 246 11.47 1.46 8.78
N LEU A 247 11.21 0.55 9.72
CA LEU A 247 12.00 0.40 10.94
C LEU A 247 13.44 -0.04 10.64
N VAL A 248 13.62 -1.04 9.78
CA VAL A 248 14.96 -1.48 9.35
C VAL A 248 15.70 -0.35 8.63
N LYS A 249 15.03 0.39 7.73
CA LYS A 249 15.63 1.53 7.03
C LYS A 249 16.04 2.68 7.97
N LYS A 250 15.34 2.84 9.10
CA LYS A 250 15.71 3.76 10.17
C LYS A 250 16.93 3.29 10.98
N GLY A 251 17.24 1.99 10.95
CA GLY A 251 18.28 1.36 11.76
C GLY A 251 17.73 0.55 12.95
N ASP A 252 16.41 0.56 13.17
CA ASP A 252 15.71 -0.19 14.21
C ASP A 252 15.45 -1.63 13.76
N VAL A 253 16.53 -2.36 13.42
CA VAL A 253 16.47 -3.67 12.76
C VAL A 253 15.73 -4.71 13.59
N LYS A 254 15.90 -4.69 14.92
CA LYS A 254 15.24 -5.68 15.81
C LYS A 254 13.73 -5.47 15.82
N GLU A 255 13.30 -4.22 15.88
CA GLU A 255 11.91 -3.81 15.87
C GLU A 255 11.25 -4.15 14.53
N GLY A 256 11.92 -3.85 13.41
CA GLY A 256 11.39 -4.21 12.09
C GLY A 256 11.26 -5.72 11.88
N MET A 257 12.24 -6.50 12.36
CA MET A 257 12.16 -7.96 12.40
C MET A 257 11.00 -8.47 13.25
N GLN A 258 10.71 -7.82 14.38
CA GLN A 258 9.56 -8.16 15.22
C GLN A 258 8.24 -7.91 14.48
N VAL A 259 8.10 -6.77 13.80
CA VAL A 259 6.93 -6.46 12.98
C VAL A 259 6.73 -7.51 11.89
N TRP A 260 7.78 -7.90 11.16
CA TRP A 260 7.66 -8.95 10.13
C TRP A 260 7.25 -10.30 10.72
N LYS A 261 7.79 -10.70 11.89
CA LYS A 261 7.40 -11.93 12.59
C LYS A 261 5.94 -11.89 13.04
N ASP A 262 5.49 -10.77 13.60
CA ASP A 262 4.11 -10.58 14.02
C ASP A 262 3.15 -10.66 12.83
N GLY A 263 3.54 -10.07 11.70
CA GLY A 263 2.82 -10.20 10.42
C GLY A 263 2.78 -11.65 9.92
N LEU A 264 3.92 -12.32 9.84
CA LEU A 264 4.01 -13.70 9.34
C LEU A 264 3.21 -14.68 10.20
N LYS A 265 3.20 -14.49 11.52
CA LYS A 265 2.39 -15.30 12.44
C LYS A 265 0.90 -15.24 12.10
N ARG A 266 0.42 -14.09 11.61
CA ARG A 266 -0.99 -13.86 11.24
C ARG A 266 -1.28 -14.24 9.79
N PHE A 267 -0.33 -14.02 8.91
CA PHE A 267 -0.43 -14.27 7.47
C PHE A 267 0.65 -15.26 7.05
N PRO A 268 0.54 -16.53 7.50
CA PRO A 268 1.60 -17.52 7.32
C PRO A 268 1.91 -17.81 5.86
N GLU A 269 0.97 -17.54 4.94
CA GLU A 269 1.15 -17.75 3.50
C GLU A 269 1.74 -16.56 2.73
N HIS A 270 2.01 -15.44 3.39
CA HIS A 270 2.53 -14.26 2.70
C HIS A 270 4.04 -14.37 2.41
N GLU A 271 4.38 -14.59 1.15
CA GLU A 271 5.75 -14.91 0.71
C GLU A 271 6.79 -13.83 1.05
N GLU A 272 6.48 -12.54 0.89
CA GLU A 272 7.46 -11.48 1.23
C GLU A 272 7.78 -11.44 2.73
N LEU A 273 6.79 -11.77 3.58
CA LEU A 273 6.99 -11.84 5.02
C LEU A 273 7.80 -13.10 5.39
N LYS A 274 7.52 -14.24 4.75
CA LYS A 274 8.35 -15.46 4.88
C LYS A 274 9.81 -15.16 4.56
N GLN A 275 10.07 -14.54 3.41
CA GLN A 275 11.43 -14.20 2.94
C GLN A 275 12.18 -13.32 3.94
N ARG A 276 11.54 -12.23 4.41
CA ARG A 276 12.10 -11.29 5.39
C ARG A 276 12.43 -11.96 6.72
N VAL A 277 11.51 -12.75 7.26
CA VAL A 277 11.73 -13.46 8.53
C VAL A 277 12.84 -14.51 8.41
N GLN A 278 12.90 -15.24 7.29
CA GLN A 278 13.93 -16.25 7.02
C GLN A 278 15.32 -15.64 6.84
N ALA A 279 15.43 -14.48 6.19
CA ALA A 279 16.69 -13.77 6.00
C ALA A 279 17.33 -13.34 7.32
N GLY A 280 16.50 -13.04 8.33
CA GLY A 280 16.96 -12.69 9.67
C GLY A 280 17.67 -11.33 9.75
N ASN A 281 18.14 -10.98 10.95
CA ASN A 281 18.71 -9.66 11.23
C ASN A 281 19.94 -9.32 10.35
N GLY A 282 20.74 -10.32 9.96
CA GLY A 282 21.97 -10.10 9.19
C GLY A 282 21.76 -9.71 7.73
N GLN A 283 20.56 -9.90 7.19
CA GLN A 283 20.22 -9.59 5.79
C GLN A 283 19.05 -8.60 5.66
N ALA A 284 18.43 -8.20 6.77
CA ALA A 284 17.29 -7.29 6.78
C ALA A 284 17.58 -5.98 6.03
N GLU A 285 18.70 -5.32 6.35
CA GLU A 285 19.09 -4.07 5.69
C GLU A 285 19.36 -4.25 4.19
N GLN A 286 19.91 -5.40 3.77
CA GLN A 286 20.19 -5.67 2.36
C GLN A 286 18.89 -5.82 1.55
N ILE A 287 17.91 -6.53 2.11
CA ILE A 287 16.58 -6.67 1.51
C ILE A 287 15.92 -5.29 1.38
N VAL A 288 15.92 -4.51 2.46
CA VAL A 288 15.29 -3.19 2.49
C VAL A 288 16.00 -2.22 1.55
N ALA A 289 17.34 -2.23 1.51
CA ALA A 289 18.10 -1.41 0.57
C ALA A 289 17.78 -1.76 -0.89
N LYS A 290 17.65 -3.05 -1.20
CA LYS A 290 17.30 -3.54 -2.54
C LYS A 290 15.87 -3.15 -2.94
N GLU A 291 14.91 -3.29 -2.04
CA GLU A 291 13.48 -3.12 -2.36
C GLU A 291 12.98 -1.68 -2.18
N ARG A 292 13.58 -0.91 -1.25
CA ARG A 292 13.13 0.42 -0.84
C ARG A 292 14.14 1.54 -1.13
N GLY A 293 15.38 1.19 -1.50
CA GLY A 293 16.48 2.13 -1.65
C GLY A 293 16.97 2.69 -0.32
N MET A 294 18.22 3.17 -0.29
CA MET A 294 18.83 3.83 0.88
C MET A 294 19.20 5.30 0.56
N GLU A 295 20.09 5.50 -0.41
CA GLU A 295 20.72 6.81 -0.68
C GLU A 295 20.05 7.61 -1.80
N GLN A 296 19.20 6.96 -2.60
CA GLN A 296 18.51 7.58 -3.73
C GLN A 296 17.02 7.27 -3.65
N PHE A 297 16.22 8.11 -4.31
CA PHE A 297 14.80 7.83 -4.47
C PHE A 297 14.63 6.47 -5.12
N GLN A 298 13.69 5.71 -4.54
CA GLN A 298 13.21 4.38 -4.88
C GLN A 298 11.90 4.32 -5.70
N ARG A 299 11.75 3.66 -6.87
CA ARG A 299 10.39 3.41 -7.38
C ARG A 299 9.74 2.38 -6.48
N PRO A 300 8.51 2.62 -6.02
CA PRO A 300 7.75 1.58 -5.38
C PRO A 300 7.61 0.34 -6.25
N ALA A 301 7.74 -0.84 -5.65
CA ALA A 301 7.36 -2.06 -6.34
C ALA A 301 5.89 -1.90 -6.80
N PRO A 302 5.54 -2.25 -8.05
CA PRO A 302 4.21 -1.94 -8.60
C PRO A 302 3.04 -2.49 -7.77
N ASP A 303 3.27 -3.58 -7.06
CA ASP A 303 2.31 -4.25 -6.18
C ASP A 303 2.10 -3.52 -4.84
N MET A 304 2.94 -2.56 -4.48
CA MET A 304 2.75 -1.67 -3.32
C MET A 304 1.70 -0.61 -3.61
N THR A 305 1.53 -0.23 -4.88
CA THR A 305 0.57 0.78 -5.29
C THR A 305 -0.63 0.17 -6.02
N ASP A 306 -0.63 -1.13 -6.33
CA ASP A 306 -1.72 -1.82 -7.01
C ASP A 306 -2.80 -2.31 -6.02
N PHE A 307 -3.84 -1.51 -5.86
CA PHE A 307 -4.97 -1.84 -5.00
C PHE A 307 -5.98 -2.80 -5.64
N SER A 308 -5.83 -3.15 -6.93
CA SER A 308 -6.77 -4.07 -7.57
C SER A 308 -6.82 -5.46 -6.93
N VAL A 309 -5.74 -5.85 -6.25
CA VAL A 309 -5.66 -7.09 -5.46
C VAL A 309 -6.73 -7.18 -4.36
N ILE A 310 -7.34 -6.07 -3.95
CA ILE A 310 -8.37 -6.05 -2.91
C ILE A 310 -9.69 -6.65 -3.43
N TRP A 311 -10.08 -6.27 -4.64
CA TRP A 311 -11.37 -6.61 -5.26
C TRP A 311 -11.27 -7.63 -6.39
N ASN A 312 -10.07 -8.03 -6.81
CA ASN A 312 -9.82 -9.10 -7.77
C ASN A 312 -9.96 -10.50 -7.14
N LYS A 313 -11.06 -10.75 -6.43
CA LYS A 313 -11.37 -12.04 -5.81
C LYS A 313 -12.35 -12.85 -6.64
#